data_AF-A0AAW6I942-F1
#
_entry.id   AF-A0AAW6I942-F1
#
_cell.length_a   1.000
_cell.length_b   1.000
_cell.length_c   1.000
_cell.angle_alpha   90.00
_cell.angle_beta   90.00
_cell.angle_gamma   90.00
#
_symmetry.space_group_name_H-M   'P 1'
#
loop_
_entity.id
_entity.type
_entity.pdbx_description
1 polymer ?
#
loop_
_entity_poly.entity_id
_entity_poly.type
_entity_poly.pdbx_seq_one_letter_code
_entity_poly.pdbx_strand_id
1 'polypeptide(L)'
;MLQKTFLARCDNRACLAKTNIMSGSPEAWLSNDLLSKSNTFGLTFDFFVDWAINQISPYVWIKRILLPTYTYDEFIGKLDSEMEKEFGKDYLCRLGRFATEYDMQIQFIVFHDELDWSNDRNELLIVSLSFKEGCYSFSPQKYSLSGFKELIKSHSGGPVSIGSKGLIYGTSRLECSLSKTDSLYPGDADLLLLNEDNKAVCILEFKKHTLSSPISEQCFTNYYPRPDGRKYKRLALLRDYLASKSNSRILFFVLYYPTQTYIEQQWKLEVIEGNAFSLRATDSFIFELPADKSDNEYKKVIEKISQVIAARS
;
A
#
# COMPACT_ATOMS: atom_id res chain seq x y z
N MET A 1 -7.82 6.83 18.81
CA MET A 1 -6.56 6.36 19.43
C MET A 1 -5.50 6.04 18.40
N LEU A 2 -5.90 5.75 17.16
CA LEU A 2 -5.00 5.40 16.08
C LEU A 2 -4.66 6.61 15.20
N GLN A 3 -3.54 6.50 14.49
CA GLN A 3 -3.13 7.43 13.44
C GLN A 3 -2.56 6.63 12.26
N LYS A 4 -2.79 7.12 11.04
CA LYS A 4 -2.13 6.61 9.83
C LYS A 4 -0.62 6.84 9.88
N THR A 5 0.14 5.87 9.40
CA THR A 5 1.57 6.02 9.16
C THR A 5 1.86 7.08 8.10
N PHE A 6 3.06 7.63 8.08
CA PHE A 6 3.44 8.71 7.16
C PHE A 6 4.89 8.56 6.69
N LEU A 7 5.14 8.91 5.44
CA LEU A 7 6.46 8.77 4.82
C LEU A 7 7.39 9.92 5.28
N ALA A 8 8.44 9.56 6.00
CA ALA A 8 9.48 10.48 6.45
C ALA A 8 10.84 9.80 6.45
N ARG A 9 11.92 10.58 6.56
CA ARG A 9 13.27 10.01 6.63
C ARG A 9 13.41 9.12 7.86
N CYS A 10 14.11 8.01 7.70
CA CYS A 10 14.32 7.04 8.78
C CYS A 10 15.23 7.57 9.90
N ASP A 11 16.18 8.44 9.57
CA ASP A 11 17.08 9.08 10.53
C ASP A 11 16.48 10.33 11.18
N ASN A 12 15.53 10.99 10.53
CA ASN A 12 14.82 12.14 11.06
C ASN A 12 13.35 12.15 10.61
N ARG A 13 12.46 11.69 11.49
CA ARG A 13 11.01 11.60 11.21
C ARG A 13 10.33 12.96 11.03
N ALA A 14 10.94 14.07 11.46
CA ALA A 14 10.42 15.42 11.17
C ALA A 14 10.64 15.84 9.71
N CYS A 15 11.57 15.18 8.99
CA CYS A 15 11.79 15.41 7.57
C CYS A 15 10.84 14.56 6.72
N LEU A 16 9.67 15.10 6.41
CA LEU A 16 8.66 14.46 5.56
C LEU A 16 9.15 14.31 4.11
N ALA A 17 8.62 13.33 3.39
CA ALA A 17 8.83 13.23 1.96
C ALA A 17 8.21 14.42 1.22
N LYS A 18 8.87 14.89 0.15
CA LYS A 18 8.34 15.98 -0.69
C LYS A 18 6.98 15.59 -1.27
N THR A 19 6.07 16.55 -1.32
CA THR A 19 4.75 16.43 -1.95
C THR A 19 4.54 17.60 -2.91
N ASN A 20 3.64 17.43 -3.86
CA ASN A 20 3.24 18.51 -4.74
C ASN A 20 2.25 19.42 -4.01
N ILE A 21 2.63 20.70 -3.87
CA ILE A 21 1.90 21.66 -3.04
C ILE A 21 0.58 22.11 -3.70
N MET A 22 0.54 22.16 -5.04
CA MET A 22 -0.64 22.61 -5.79
C MET A 22 -1.61 21.47 -6.05
N SER A 23 -1.11 20.38 -6.62
CA SER A 23 -1.94 19.27 -7.09
C SER A 23 -2.12 18.19 -6.04
N GLY A 24 -1.37 18.17 -4.94
CA GLY A 24 -1.47 17.10 -3.94
C GLY A 24 -0.73 15.82 -4.35
N SER A 25 -1.25 14.65 -3.99
CA SER A 25 -0.62 13.36 -4.33
C SER A 25 -1.66 12.33 -4.78
N PRO A 26 -1.28 11.26 -5.49
CA PRO A 26 -2.22 10.25 -5.97
C PRO A 26 -3.08 9.63 -4.86
N GLU A 27 -2.56 9.52 -3.64
CA GLU A 27 -3.32 9.06 -2.47
C GLU A 27 -4.49 9.98 -2.12
N ALA A 28 -4.36 11.29 -2.39
CA ALA A 28 -5.44 12.26 -2.24
C ALA A 28 -6.37 12.27 -3.47
N TRP A 29 -5.82 12.11 -4.67
CA TRP A 29 -6.58 12.08 -5.93
C TRP A 29 -7.55 10.89 -5.97
N LEU A 30 -7.13 9.78 -5.38
CA LEU A 30 -7.80 8.49 -5.40
C LEU A 30 -8.28 8.10 -3.99
N SER A 31 -8.75 9.07 -3.22
CA SER A 31 -9.32 8.83 -1.89
C SER A 31 -10.67 8.10 -1.99
N ASN A 32 -11.02 7.32 -0.97
CA ASN A 32 -12.31 6.61 -0.96
C ASN A 32 -13.52 7.55 -0.89
N ASP A 33 -13.37 8.77 -0.38
CA ASP A 33 -14.42 9.80 -0.41
C ASP A 33 -14.77 10.25 -1.85
N LEU A 34 -13.83 10.09 -2.78
CA LEU A 34 -14.00 10.39 -4.20
C LEU A 34 -14.32 9.15 -5.02
N LEU A 35 -13.59 8.05 -4.80
CA LEU A 35 -13.79 6.80 -5.53
C LEU A 35 -15.20 6.23 -5.32
N SER A 36 -15.73 6.31 -4.09
CA SER A 36 -17.07 5.81 -3.76
C SER A 36 -18.18 6.48 -4.57
N LYS A 37 -18.00 7.76 -4.97
CA LYS A 37 -18.94 8.49 -5.84
C LYS A 37 -18.96 7.95 -7.27
N SER A 38 -17.97 7.13 -7.64
CA SER A 38 -17.82 6.49 -8.95
C SER A 38 -17.90 4.97 -8.85
N ASN A 39 -18.61 4.44 -7.83
CA ASN A 39 -18.79 3.00 -7.61
C ASN A 39 -17.48 2.20 -7.53
N THR A 40 -16.38 2.87 -7.17
CA THR A 40 -15.05 2.29 -7.07
C THR A 40 -14.56 2.38 -5.63
N PHE A 41 -13.70 1.47 -5.22
CA PHE A 41 -13.15 1.45 -3.87
C PHE A 41 -11.66 1.15 -3.87
N GLY A 42 -10.89 1.89 -3.08
CA GLY A 42 -9.46 1.77 -2.96
C GLY A 42 -9.03 1.02 -1.70
N LEU A 43 -8.13 0.06 -1.86
CA LEU A 43 -7.40 -0.62 -0.78
C LEU A 43 -5.90 -0.34 -0.90
N THR A 44 -5.27 0.05 0.20
CA THR A 44 -3.81 0.19 0.34
C THR A 44 -3.37 -0.70 1.49
N PHE A 45 -2.38 -1.55 1.25
CA PHE A 45 -1.93 -2.52 2.23
C PHE A 45 -0.53 -3.06 1.94
N ASP A 46 0.11 -3.60 2.97
CA ASP A 46 1.34 -4.36 2.84
C ASP A 46 1.02 -5.86 2.66
N PHE A 47 1.81 -6.56 1.84
CA PHE A 47 1.59 -7.98 1.56
C PHE A 47 2.90 -8.75 1.37
N PHE A 48 2.77 -10.07 1.53
CA PHE A 48 3.90 -10.99 1.52
C PHE A 48 3.99 -11.79 0.23
N VAL A 49 5.23 -12.05 -0.15
CA VAL A 49 5.56 -13.06 -1.15
C VAL A 49 6.44 -14.07 -0.45
N ASP A 50 6.06 -15.33 -0.48
CA ASP A 50 6.97 -16.43 -0.22
C ASP A 50 7.98 -16.48 -1.38
N TRP A 51 9.19 -15.98 -1.12
CA TRP A 51 10.23 -15.89 -2.13
C TRP A 51 10.88 -17.24 -2.46
N ALA A 52 10.73 -18.26 -1.61
CA ALA A 52 11.25 -19.59 -1.87
C ALA A 52 10.48 -20.26 -3.00
N ILE A 53 9.16 -20.04 -3.07
CA ILE A 53 8.28 -20.61 -4.11
C ILE A 53 7.70 -19.58 -5.09
N ASN A 54 7.99 -18.29 -4.90
CA ASN A 54 7.45 -17.16 -5.67
C ASN A 54 5.91 -17.11 -5.68
N GLN A 55 5.28 -17.27 -4.52
CA GLN A 55 3.82 -17.20 -4.37
C GLN A 55 3.41 -16.14 -3.36
N ILE A 56 2.16 -15.67 -3.45
CA ILE A 56 1.60 -14.78 -2.45
C ILE A 56 1.31 -15.57 -1.18
N SER A 57 1.83 -15.10 -0.06
CA SER A 57 1.39 -15.58 1.25
C SER A 57 0.08 -14.85 1.58
N PRO A 58 -0.96 -15.54 2.08
CA PRO A 58 -2.32 -15.02 2.18
C PRO A 58 -2.49 -14.08 3.39
N TYR A 59 -1.57 -13.15 3.58
CA TYR A 59 -1.55 -12.19 4.68
C TYR A 59 -1.44 -10.76 4.13
N VAL A 60 -2.39 -9.95 4.54
CA VAL A 60 -2.47 -8.52 4.22
C VAL A 60 -2.38 -7.74 5.52
N TRP A 61 -1.43 -6.82 5.57
CA TRP A 61 -1.15 -6.00 6.72
C TRP A 61 -1.54 -4.55 6.48
N ILE A 62 -2.21 -3.96 7.47
CA ILE A 62 -2.55 -2.54 7.48
C ILE A 62 -1.98 -1.91 8.74
N LYS A 63 -1.03 -1.00 8.57
CA LYS A 63 -0.33 -0.34 9.67
C LYS A 63 -1.16 0.75 10.33
N ARG A 64 -1.11 0.84 11.66
CA ARG A 64 -1.57 2.00 12.44
C ARG A 64 -0.64 2.31 13.59
N ILE A 65 -0.41 3.60 13.82
CA ILE A 65 0.32 4.09 14.98
C ILE A 65 -0.68 4.24 16.13
N LEU A 66 -0.39 3.62 17.27
CA LEU A 66 -1.10 3.91 18.52
C LEU A 66 -0.50 5.19 19.12
N LEU A 67 -1.36 6.16 19.45
CA LEU A 67 -0.88 7.43 20.01
C LEU A 67 -0.19 7.19 21.38
N PRO A 68 0.93 7.88 21.69
CA PRO A 68 1.73 7.63 22.90
C PRO A 68 0.98 7.78 24.23
N THR A 69 -0.16 8.48 24.22
CA THR A 69 -0.99 8.71 25.42
C THR A 69 -1.84 7.51 25.81
N TYR A 70 -1.81 6.42 25.05
CA TYR A 70 -2.65 5.24 25.28
C TYR A 70 -1.81 3.97 25.30
N THR A 71 -2.18 3.03 26.16
CA THR A 71 -1.58 1.70 26.22
C THR A 71 -2.29 0.72 25.27
N TYR A 72 -1.64 -0.39 24.94
CA TYR A 72 -2.29 -1.47 24.18
C TYR A 72 -3.53 -2.03 24.90
N ASP A 73 -3.53 -2.13 26.23
CA ASP A 73 -4.66 -2.68 26.98
C ASP A 73 -5.87 -1.73 26.97
N GLU A 74 -5.65 -0.42 27.05
CA GLU A 74 -6.70 0.57 26.86
C GLU A 74 -7.29 0.53 25.44
N PHE A 75 -6.44 0.33 24.43
CA PHE A 75 -6.89 0.18 23.05
C PHE A 75 -7.70 -1.11 22.85
N ILE A 76 -7.22 -2.24 23.38
CA ILE A 76 -7.94 -3.52 23.35
C ILE A 76 -9.31 -3.39 24.04
N GLY A 77 -9.38 -2.69 25.17
CA GLY A 77 -10.65 -2.45 25.88
C GLY A 77 -11.69 -1.64 25.09
N LYS A 78 -11.27 -0.98 23.99
CA LYS A 78 -12.14 -0.19 23.10
C LYS A 78 -12.04 -0.63 21.63
N LEU A 79 -11.53 -1.83 21.38
CA LEU A 79 -11.07 -2.28 20.07
C LEU A 79 -12.08 -2.03 18.96
N ASP A 80 -13.29 -2.58 19.08
CA ASP A 80 -14.32 -2.48 18.03
C ASP A 80 -14.65 -1.01 17.71
N SER A 81 -14.86 -0.20 18.74
CA SER A 81 -15.22 1.21 18.57
C SER A 81 -14.11 2.05 17.95
N GLU A 82 -12.84 1.78 18.28
CA GLU A 82 -11.71 2.51 17.73
C GLU A 82 -11.36 2.06 16.31
N MET A 83 -11.55 0.78 15.99
CA MET A 83 -11.42 0.26 14.63
C MET A 83 -12.51 0.84 13.72
N GLU A 84 -13.77 0.84 14.16
CA GLU A 84 -14.87 1.46 13.40
C GLU A 84 -14.67 2.96 13.22
N LYS A 85 -14.17 3.67 14.24
CA LYS A 85 -13.87 5.10 14.16
C LYS A 85 -12.74 5.40 13.18
N GLU A 86 -11.69 4.59 13.15
CA GLU A 86 -10.53 4.79 12.29
C GLU A 86 -10.82 4.45 10.82
N PHE A 87 -11.53 3.35 10.57
CA PHE A 87 -11.71 2.82 9.22
C PHE A 87 -13.10 3.07 8.64
N GLY A 88 -14.13 3.15 9.49
CA GLY A 88 -15.52 3.17 9.07
C GLY A 88 -16.07 1.77 8.76
N LYS A 89 -17.37 1.57 9.04
CA LYS A 89 -18.04 0.27 8.86
C LYS A 89 -18.00 -0.23 7.42
N ASP A 90 -18.25 0.66 6.45
CA ASP A 90 -18.26 0.29 5.03
C ASP A 90 -16.89 -0.23 4.57
N TYR A 91 -15.82 0.45 4.97
CA TYR A 91 -14.46 0.03 4.66
C TYR A 91 -14.15 -1.35 5.26
N LEU A 92 -14.49 -1.56 6.53
CA LEU A 92 -14.27 -2.85 7.21
C LEU A 92 -15.07 -3.98 6.57
N CYS A 93 -16.32 -3.73 6.15
CA CYS A 93 -17.13 -4.67 5.41
C CYS A 93 -16.54 -5.00 4.04
N ARG A 94 -16.11 -4.00 3.27
CA ARG A 94 -15.46 -4.21 1.96
C ARG A 94 -14.14 -4.96 2.07
N LEU A 95 -13.34 -4.64 3.09
CA LEU A 95 -12.11 -5.34 3.41
C LEU A 95 -12.36 -6.80 3.82
N GLY A 96 -13.40 -7.05 4.61
CA GLY A 96 -13.82 -8.41 4.96
C GLY A 96 -14.31 -9.23 3.77
N ARG A 97 -15.11 -8.63 2.88
CA ARG A 97 -15.53 -9.25 1.61
C ARG A 97 -14.33 -9.56 0.71
N PHE A 98 -13.38 -8.63 0.62
CA PHE A 98 -12.13 -8.82 -0.12
C PHE A 98 -11.34 -10.01 0.45
N ALA A 99 -11.21 -10.08 1.78
CA ALA A 99 -10.54 -11.18 2.47
C ALA A 99 -11.15 -12.55 2.10
N THR A 100 -12.50 -12.64 2.14
CA THR A 100 -13.22 -13.87 1.80
C THR A 100 -13.10 -14.24 0.32
N GLU A 101 -13.26 -13.26 -0.58
CA GLU A 101 -13.20 -13.48 -2.04
C GLU A 101 -11.82 -13.96 -2.50
N TYR A 102 -10.77 -13.35 -1.96
CA TYR A 102 -9.40 -13.59 -2.40
C TYR A 102 -8.64 -14.55 -1.50
N ASP A 103 -9.29 -15.18 -0.52
CA ASP A 103 -8.67 -16.16 0.39
C ASP A 103 -7.45 -15.57 1.13
N MET A 104 -7.63 -14.35 1.64
CA MET A 104 -6.61 -13.59 2.36
C MET A 104 -6.99 -13.36 3.82
N GLN A 105 -6.00 -13.35 4.70
CA GLN A 105 -6.13 -12.95 6.09
C GLN A 105 -5.73 -11.48 6.25
N ILE A 106 -6.65 -10.68 6.77
CA ILE A 106 -6.44 -9.26 7.03
C ILE A 106 -6.01 -9.08 8.48
N GLN A 107 -4.90 -8.38 8.67
CA GLN A 107 -4.36 -8.06 9.98
C GLN A 107 -4.00 -6.57 10.07
N PHE A 108 -4.30 -5.95 11.21
CA PHE A 108 -3.86 -4.59 11.51
C PHE A 108 -2.65 -4.65 12.43
N ILE A 109 -1.57 -4.02 12.02
CA ILE A 109 -0.34 -3.93 12.81
C ILE A 109 -0.36 -2.59 13.55
N VAL A 110 -0.67 -2.66 14.84
CA VAL A 110 -0.83 -1.50 15.73
C VAL A 110 0.40 -1.40 16.63
N PHE A 111 1.10 -0.26 16.59
CA PHE A 111 2.36 -0.10 17.31
C PHE A 111 2.60 1.35 17.74
N HIS A 112 3.42 1.53 18.78
CA HIS A 112 3.95 2.82 19.22
C HIS A 112 5.16 3.23 18.38
N ASP A 113 5.05 4.29 17.57
CA ASP A 113 6.15 4.63 16.65
C ASP A 113 7.40 5.11 17.41
N GLU A 114 7.24 5.72 18.58
CA GLU A 114 8.29 6.27 19.43
C GLU A 114 9.20 5.24 20.11
N LEU A 115 8.83 3.95 20.11
CA LEU A 115 9.63 2.91 20.75
C LEU A 115 10.98 2.72 20.04
N ASP A 116 11.97 2.29 20.83
CA ASP A 116 13.25 1.81 20.31
C ASP A 116 13.09 0.42 19.69
N TRP A 117 12.80 0.39 18.39
CA TRP A 117 12.64 -0.85 17.63
C TRP A 117 13.96 -1.63 17.39
N SER A 118 15.05 -1.30 18.09
CA SER A 118 16.22 -2.19 18.21
C SER A 118 16.11 -3.14 19.41
N ASN A 119 15.25 -2.85 20.38
CA ASN A 119 14.99 -3.71 21.53
C ASN A 119 13.96 -4.80 21.18
N ASP A 120 14.43 -6.04 21.08
CA ASP A 120 13.60 -7.20 20.71
C ASP A 120 12.49 -7.56 21.71
N ARG A 121 12.51 -6.96 22.91
CA ARG A 121 11.45 -7.12 23.92
C ARG A 121 10.29 -6.14 23.74
N ASN A 122 10.46 -5.09 22.94
CA ASN A 122 9.37 -4.15 22.69
C ASN A 122 8.23 -4.86 21.98
N GLU A 123 7.00 -4.50 22.36
CA GLU A 123 5.80 -5.18 21.89
C GLU A 123 5.03 -4.34 20.89
N LEU A 124 4.30 -5.04 20.03
CA LEU A 124 3.27 -4.51 19.16
C LEU A 124 2.03 -5.38 19.21
N LEU A 125 0.93 -4.87 18.67
CA LEU A 125 -0.34 -5.56 18.61
C LEU A 125 -0.66 -5.93 17.15
N ILE A 126 -1.00 -7.19 16.93
CA ILE A 126 -1.60 -7.66 15.68
C ILE A 126 -3.08 -7.88 15.95
N VAL A 127 -3.95 -7.23 15.19
CA VAL A 127 -5.40 -7.40 15.27
C VAL A 127 -5.88 -8.10 14.01
N SER A 128 -6.33 -9.35 14.13
CA SER A 128 -6.88 -10.10 13.00
C SER A 128 -8.34 -9.71 12.77
N LEU A 129 -8.71 -9.46 11.51
CA LEU A 129 -10.10 -9.27 11.07
C LEU A 129 -10.68 -10.62 10.66
N SER A 130 -11.78 -11.02 11.29
CA SER A 130 -12.62 -12.11 10.80
C SER A 130 -13.86 -11.54 10.15
N PHE A 131 -14.32 -12.15 9.06
CA PHE A 131 -15.54 -11.73 8.37
C PHE A 131 -16.40 -12.95 8.06
N LYS A 132 -17.65 -12.93 8.51
CA LYS A 132 -18.62 -14.01 8.26
C LYS A 132 -20.02 -13.42 8.16
N GLU A 133 -20.76 -13.83 7.13
CA GLU A 133 -22.17 -13.48 6.93
C GLU A 133 -22.46 -11.97 6.99
N GLY A 134 -21.52 -11.14 6.50
CA GLY A 134 -21.68 -9.68 6.48
C GLY A 134 -21.26 -8.97 7.77
N CYS A 135 -20.83 -9.71 8.80
CA CYS A 135 -20.34 -9.17 10.05
C CYS A 135 -18.83 -9.35 10.17
N TYR A 136 -18.15 -8.33 10.70
CA TYR A 136 -16.74 -8.43 11.08
C TYR A 136 -16.57 -8.56 12.59
N SER A 137 -15.46 -9.19 13.01
CA SER A 137 -14.97 -9.18 14.38
C SER A 137 -13.45 -9.04 14.41
N PHE A 138 -12.94 -8.56 15.53
CA PHE A 138 -11.51 -8.33 15.72
C PHE A 138 -10.93 -9.23 16.80
N SER A 139 -9.75 -9.79 16.55
CA SER A 139 -9.02 -10.61 17.52
C SER A 139 -7.62 -10.02 17.75
N PRO A 140 -7.36 -9.36 18.90
CA PRO A 140 -6.07 -8.78 19.20
C PRO A 140 -5.09 -9.81 19.77
N GLN A 141 -3.81 -9.70 19.43
CA GLN A 141 -2.73 -10.49 20.01
C GLN A 141 -1.46 -9.64 20.11
N LYS A 142 -0.83 -9.63 21.30
CA LYS A 142 0.46 -8.96 21.52
C LYS A 142 1.61 -9.85 21.02
N TYR A 143 2.60 -9.22 20.41
CA TYR A 143 3.83 -9.86 19.93
C TYR A 143 5.03 -9.05 20.40
N SER A 144 6.07 -9.74 20.89
CA SER A 144 7.40 -9.14 20.97
C SER A 144 7.95 -8.86 19.58
N LEU A 145 8.87 -7.91 19.45
CA LEU A 145 9.56 -7.64 18.20
C LEU A 145 10.30 -8.88 17.68
N SER A 146 10.89 -9.70 18.55
CA SER A 146 11.49 -10.98 18.15
C SER A 146 10.46 -11.93 17.51
N GLY A 147 9.30 -12.11 18.12
CA GLY A 147 8.22 -12.93 17.56
C GLY A 147 7.68 -12.36 16.25
N PHE A 148 7.60 -11.03 16.15
CA PHE A 148 7.19 -10.35 14.93
C PHE A 148 8.18 -10.54 13.77
N LYS A 149 9.48 -10.52 14.05
CA LYS A 149 10.53 -10.81 13.06
C LYS A 149 10.43 -12.24 12.53
N GLU A 150 10.20 -13.22 13.41
CA GLU A 150 9.97 -14.61 12.98
C GLU A 150 8.70 -14.74 12.13
N LEU A 151 7.64 -14.00 12.49
CA LEU A 151 6.40 -13.98 11.71
C LEU A 151 6.64 -13.42 10.30
N ILE A 152 7.37 -12.31 10.16
CA ILE A 152 7.76 -11.73 8.86
C ILE A 152 8.54 -12.74 8.02
N LYS A 153 9.53 -13.41 8.61
CA LYS A 153 10.36 -14.39 7.91
C LYS A 153 9.55 -15.60 7.46
N SER A 154 8.67 -16.11 8.33
CA SER A 154 7.73 -17.19 8.00
C SER A 154 6.87 -16.82 6.79
N HIS A 155 6.20 -15.68 6.82
CA HIS A 155 5.36 -15.24 5.71
C HIS A 155 6.13 -14.90 4.43
N SER A 156 7.43 -14.61 4.53
CA SER A 156 8.29 -14.27 3.37
C SER A 156 8.96 -15.49 2.73
N GLY A 157 8.71 -16.71 3.23
CA GLY A 157 9.41 -17.91 2.77
C GLY A 157 10.86 -18.01 3.25
N GLY A 158 11.20 -17.29 4.32
CA GLY A 158 12.54 -17.21 4.89
C GLY A 158 13.06 -15.78 5.07
N PRO A 159 14.34 -15.63 5.45
CA PRO A 159 14.97 -14.32 5.67
C PRO A 159 15.05 -13.48 4.40
N VAL A 160 14.67 -12.20 4.49
CA VAL A 160 14.73 -11.23 3.40
C VAL A 160 15.41 -9.95 3.88
N SER A 161 16.41 -9.48 3.13
CA SER A 161 17.13 -8.23 3.41
C SER A 161 17.24 -7.34 2.17
N ILE A 162 17.46 -6.05 2.41
CA ILE A 162 17.87 -5.05 1.40
C ILE A 162 19.30 -4.52 1.67
N GLY A 163 20.04 -5.18 2.56
CA GLY A 163 21.38 -4.79 2.98
C GLY A 163 21.38 -3.86 4.19
N SER A 164 22.57 -3.67 4.77
CA SER A 164 22.75 -2.96 6.04
C SER A 164 22.45 -1.47 6.00
N LYS A 165 22.42 -0.85 4.81
CA LYS A 165 22.02 0.56 4.64
C LYS A 165 20.58 0.79 5.11
N GLY A 166 19.71 -0.20 4.93
CA GLY A 166 18.28 -0.06 5.17
C GLY A 166 17.61 1.00 4.30
N LEU A 167 16.40 1.38 4.69
CA LEU A 167 15.61 2.41 4.04
C LEU A 167 16.12 3.82 4.37
N ILE A 168 16.07 4.71 3.36
CA ILE A 168 16.28 6.16 3.56
C ILE A 168 14.99 6.80 4.08
N TYR A 169 13.85 6.39 3.51
CA TYR A 169 12.50 6.80 3.89
C TYR A 169 11.67 5.57 4.25
N GLY A 170 10.87 5.67 5.30
CA GLY A 170 9.92 4.64 5.71
C GLY A 170 8.64 5.27 6.22
N THR A 171 7.59 4.47 6.36
CA THR A 171 6.29 4.93 6.88
C THR A 171 6.23 4.93 8.41
N SER A 172 7.18 4.26 9.07
CA SER A 172 7.33 4.19 10.53
C SER A 172 8.78 3.94 10.96
N ARG A 173 9.09 4.20 12.24
CA ARG A 173 10.38 3.81 12.85
C ARG A 173 10.52 2.29 12.94
N LEU A 174 9.41 1.56 13.14
CA LEU A 174 9.40 0.09 13.12
C LEU A 174 9.89 -0.44 11.77
N GLU A 175 9.32 0.04 10.66
CA GLU A 175 9.73 -0.33 9.30
C GLU A 175 11.19 0.04 9.03
N CYS A 176 11.59 1.26 9.41
CA CYS A 176 12.97 1.72 9.28
C CYS A 176 13.96 0.82 10.04
N SER A 177 13.62 0.38 11.25
CA SER A 177 14.46 -0.55 12.04
C SER A 177 14.57 -1.91 11.36
N LEU A 178 13.42 -2.50 10.99
CA LEU A 178 13.37 -3.82 10.34
C LEU A 178 14.09 -3.85 9.00
N SER A 179 14.13 -2.72 8.26
CA SER A 179 14.85 -2.62 6.99
C SER A 179 16.35 -2.89 7.07
N LYS A 180 16.94 -2.80 8.26
CA LYS A 180 18.36 -3.08 8.53
C LYS A 180 18.62 -4.53 8.96
N THR A 181 17.58 -5.36 8.98
CA THR A 181 17.62 -6.75 9.41
C THR A 181 17.40 -7.71 8.23
N ASP A 182 17.27 -8.99 8.53
CA ASP A 182 16.82 -10.05 7.62
C ASP A 182 15.30 -10.31 7.71
N SER A 183 14.59 -9.47 8.47
CA SER A 183 13.15 -9.50 8.68
C SER A 183 12.53 -8.25 8.06
N LEU A 184 12.86 -8.00 6.79
CA LEU A 184 12.38 -6.84 6.04
C LEU A 184 10.85 -6.78 6.05
N TYR A 185 10.29 -5.64 6.46
CA TYR A 185 8.85 -5.40 6.43
C TYR A 185 8.27 -5.71 5.03
N PRO A 186 7.08 -6.34 4.91
CA PRO A 186 6.46 -6.60 3.62
C PRO A 186 6.32 -5.33 2.79
N GLY A 187 6.27 -5.49 1.46
CA GLY A 187 6.07 -4.35 0.57
C GLY A 187 4.60 -4.03 0.42
N ASP A 188 4.36 -2.81 -0.02
CA ASP A 188 3.05 -2.23 -0.23
C ASP A 188 2.50 -2.47 -1.64
N ALA A 189 1.18 -2.54 -1.71
CA ALA A 189 0.42 -2.14 -2.89
C ALA A 189 -0.09 -0.73 -2.61
N ASP A 190 0.40 0.26 -3.37
CA ASP A 190 0.03 1.66 -3.16
C ASP A 190 -1.48 1.86 -3.28
N LEU A 191 -2.10 1.26 -4.32
CA LEU A 191 -3.55 1.20 -4.44
C LEU A 191 -4.02 -0.01 -5.26
N LEU A 192 -4.93 -0.79 -4.69
CA LEU A 192 -5.77 -1.75 -5.39
C LEU A 192 -7.18 -1.17 -5.53
N LEU A 193 -7.67 -1.05 -6.76
CA LEU A 193 -9.04 -0.65 -7.04
C LEU A 193 -9.95 -1.87 -7.10
N LEU A 194 -11.09 -1.75 -6.43
CA LEU A 194 -12.22 -2.66 -6.49
C LEU A 194 -13.40 -1.98 -7.17
N ASN A 195 -14.19 -2.73 -7.91
CA ASN A 195 -15.46 -2.25 -8.46
C ASN A 195 -16.61 -2.32 -7.43
N GLU A 196 -17.83 -2.06 -7.88
CA GLU A 196 -19.03 -2.12 -7.04
C GLU A 196 -19.29 -3.51 -6.44
N ASP A 197 -18.96 -4.56 -7.18
CA ASP A 197 -19.06 -5.97 -6.75
C ASP A 197 -17.89 -6.41 -5.85
N ASN A 198 -17.04 -5.47 -5.43
CA ASN A 198 -15.86 -5.72 -4.59
C ASN A 198 -14.81 -6.63 -5.26
N LYS A 199 -14.81 -6.69 -6.60
CA LYS A 199 -13.80 -7.39 -7.42
C LYS A 199 -12.66 -6.45 -7.74
N ALA A 200 -11.43 -6.94 -7.58
CA ALA A 200 -10.21 -6.27 -8.00
C ALA A 200 -10.20 -6.04 -9.51
N VAL A 201 -9.94 -4.79 -9.91
CA VAL A 201 -9.88 -4.39 -11.33
C VAL A 201 -8.49 -3.89 -11.73
N CYS A 202 -7.78 -3.24 -10.80
CA CYS A 202 -6.52 -2.58 -11.13
C CYS A 202 -5.61 -2.45 -9.90
N ILE A 203 -4.33 -2.73 -10.08
CA ILE A 203 -3.25 -2.34 -9.16
C ILE A 203 -2.57 -1.09 -9.74
N LEU A 204 -2.42 -0.06 -8.92
CA LEU A 204 -1.63 1.13 -9.22
C LEU A 204 -0.41 1.18 -8.30
N GLU A 205 0.75 1.34 -8.91
CA GLU A 205 2.01 1.70 -8.27
C GLU A 205 2.24 3.20 -8.46
N PHE A 206 2.54 3.93 -7.39
CA PHE A 206 2.79 5.37 -7.43
C PHE A 206 4.29 5.65 -7.45
N LYS A 207 4.75 6.31 -8.51
CA LYS A 207 6.15 6.73 -8.66
C LYS A 207 6.28 8.23 -8.60
N LYS A 208 6.84 8.66 -7.48
CA LYS A 208 7.15 10.06 -7.22
C LYS A 208 8.36 10.51 -8.04
N HIS A 209 8.18 11.54 -8.85
CA HIS A 209 9.22 12.20 -9.61
C HIS A 209 9.72 13.44 -8.86
N THR A 210 10.98 13.39 -8.41
CA THR A 210 11.61 14.45 -7.61
C THR A 210 12.72 15.20 -8.34
N LEU A 211 13.00 14.83 -9.59
CA LEU A 211 14.04 15.43 -10.42
C LEU A 211 13.45 16.54 -11.29
N SER A 212 14.32 17.32 -11.94
CA SER A 212 13.95 18.42 -12.83
C SER A 212 13.71 18.00 -14.28
N SER A 213 13.89 16.72 -14.62
CA SER A 213 13.59 16.24 -15.97
C SER A 213 12.08 16.20 -16.22
N PRO A 214 11.62 16.22 -17.49
CA PRO A 214 10.20 16.07 -17.81
C PRO A 214 9.61 14.73 -17.34
N ILE A 215 8.31 14.70 -17.04
CA ILE A 215 7.59 13.48 -16.67
C ILE A 215 7.54 12.47 -17.82
N SER A 216 7.63 12.95 -19.06
CA SER A 216 7.67 12.11 -20.26
C SER A 216 8.89 11.19 -20.30
N GLU A 217 10.00 11.58 -19.67
CA GLU A 217 11.22 10.78 -19.50
C GLU A 217 11.10 9.73 -18.38
N GLN A 218 10.06 9.81 -17.53
CA GLN A 218 9.80 8.77 -16.55
C GLN A 218 9.14 7.57 -17.23
N CYS A 219 9.81 6.43 -17.20
CA CYS A 219 9.28 5.20 -17.78
C CYS A 219 9.64 3.98 -16.92
N PHE A 220 8.90 2.90 -17.11
CA PHE A 220 9.03 1.66 -16.38
C PHE A 220 10.45 1.09 -16.44
N THR A 221 11.11 1.22 -17.60
CA THR A 221 12.47 0.74 -17.84
C THR A 221 13.54 1.49 -17.04
N ASN A 222 13.23 2.67 -16.49
CA ASN A 222 14.13 3.36 -15.55
C ASN A 222 14.27 2.59 -14.23
N TYR A 223 13.32 1.69 -13.92
CA TYR A 223 13.20 1.05 -12.62
C TYR A 223 13.16 -0.50 -12.69
N TYR A 224 12.69 -1.06 -13.81
CA TYR A 224 12.63 -2.50 -14.03
C TYR A 224 13.56 -2.92 -15.18
N PRO A 225 14.35 -3.99 -15.03
CA PRO A 225 14.41 -4.91 -13.87
C PRO A 225 15.28 -4.39 -12.71
N ARG A 226 15.99 -3.26 -12.87
CA ARG A 226 16.79 -2.64 -11.82
C ARG A 226 16.54 -1.13 -11.77
N PRO A 227 16.61 -0.50 -10.59
CA PRO A 227 16.91 -1.09 -9.28
C PRO A 227 15.71 -1.79 -8.58
N ASP A 228 14.48 -1.58 -9.06
CA ASP A 228 13.25 -1.91 -8.32
C ASP A 228 12.61 -3.26 -8.75
N GLY A 229 13.36 -4.16 -9.40
CA GLY A 229 12.83 -5.41 -9.94
C GLY A 229 12.02 -6.26 -8.95
N ARG A 230 12.46 -6.33 -7.69
CA ARG A 230 11.72 -7.05 -6.62
C ARG A 230 10.35 -6.42 -6.35
N LYS A 231 10.23 -5.08 -6.40
CA LYS A 231 8.97 -4.36 -6.17
C LYS A 231 7.96 -4.70 -7.26
N TYR A 232 8.33 -4.57 -8.53
CA TYR A 232 7.40 -4.88 -9.62
C TYR A 232 7.06 -6.36 -9.73
N LYS A 233 8.03 -7.24 -9.45
CA LYS A 233 7.78 -8.69 -9.40
C LYS A 233 6.73 -9.04 -8.33
N ARG A 234 6.80 -8.48 -7.12
CA ARG A 234 5.76 -8.74 -6.10
C ARG A 234 4.37 -8.27 -6.52
N LEU A 235 4.26 -7.10 -7.14
CA LEU A 235 2.97 -6.56 -7.58
C LEU A 235 2.36 -7.40 -8.71
N ALA A 236 3.20 -7.90 -9.61
CA ALA A 236 2.76 -8.85 -10.64
C ALA A 236 2.32 -10.20 -10.05
N LEU A 237 3.03 -10.73 -9.04
CA LEU A 237 2.58 -11.93 -8.32
C LEU A 237 1.24 -11.70 -7.59
N LEU A 238 1.04 -10.51 -7.01
CA LEU A 238 -0.24 -10.13 -6.39
C LEU A 238 -1.36 -10.10 -7.43
N ARG A 239 -1.12 -9.43 -8.57
CA ARG A 239 -2.05 -9.40 -9.71
C ARG A 239 -2.44 -10.82 -10.14
N ASP A 240 -1.45 -11.68 -10.36
CA ASP A 240 -1.68 -13.04 -10.86
C ASP A 240 -2.44 -13.90 -9.83
N TYR A 241 -2.12 -13.77 -8.54
CA TYR A 241 -2.84 -14.42 -7.45
C TYR A 241 -4.31 -13.99 -7.41
N LEU A 242 -4.56 -12.67 -7.36
CA LEU A 242 -5.92 -12.13 -7.31
C LEU A 242 -6.73 -12.55 -8.55
N ALA A 243 -6.13 -12.47 -9.74
CA ALA A 243 -6.77 -12.87 -10.99
C ALA A 243 -7.16 -14.35 -11.01
N SER A 244 -6.31 -15.21 -10.43
CA SER A 244 -6.59 -16.65 -10.31
C SER A 244 -7.76 -16.98 -9.38
N LYS A 245 -8.00 -16.15 -8.36
CA LYS A 245 -9.10 -16.33 -7.39
C LYS A 245 -10.44 -15.84 -7.94
N SER A 246 -10.46 -14.71 -8.63
CA SER A 246 -11.71 -14.13 -9.15
C SER A 246 -11.99 -14.44 -10.63
N ASN A 247 -11.15 -15.24 -11.28
CA ASN A 247 -11.21 -15.55 -12.72
C ASN A 247 -11.44 -14.29 -13.59
N SER A 248 -10.77 -13.21 -13.24
CA SER A 248 -10.95 -11.89 -13.86
C SER A 248 -9.59 -11.28 -14.17
N ARG A 249 -9.48 -10.54 -15.28
CA ARG A 249 -8.27 -9.79 -15.60
C ARG A 249 -8.12 -8.64 -14.61
N ILE A 250 -6.91 -8.50 -14.04
CA ILE A 250 -6.55 -7.38 -13.19
C ILE A 250 -5.46 -6.58 -13.90
N LEU A 251 -5.71 -5.29 -14.12
CA LEU A 251 -4.77 -4.39 -14.76
C LEU A 251 -3.65 -3.99 -13.81
N PHE A 252 -2.46 -3.69 -14.34
CA PHE A 252 -1.35 -3.20 -13.56
C PHE A 252 -0.81 -1.92 -14.19
N PHE A 253 -0.89 -0.81 -13.44
CA PHE A 253 -0.43 0.49 -13.87
C PHE A 253 0.69 1.03 -12.99
N VAL A 254 1.57 1.83 -13.59
CA VAL A 254 2.47 2.72 -12.86
C VAL A 254 2.08 4.15 -13.14
N LEU A 255 1.78 4.90 -12.08
CA LEU A 255 1.41 6.31 -12.11
C LEU A 255 2.59 7.16 -11.65
N TYR A 256 3.18 7.91 -12.58
CA TYR A 256 4.25 8.86 -12.32
C TYR A 256 3.69 10.25 -12.04
N TYR A 257 4.12 10.88 -10.95
CA TYR A 257 3.69 12.23 -10.59
C TYR A 257 4.83 13.10 -10.06
N PRO A 258 4.92 14.38 -10.47
CA PRO A 258 5.97 15.29 -10.03
C PRO A 258 5.68 15.85 -8.64
N THR A 259 6.76 16.17 -7.91
CA THR A 259 6.70 16.96 -6.67
C THR A 259 6.96 18.45 -6.88
N GLN A 260 7.53 18.84 -8.01
CA GLN A 260 7.91 20.23 -8.32
C GLN A 260 7.02 20.78 -9.43
N THR A 261 6.02 21.56 -9.06
CA THR A 261 5.00 22.09 -9.99
C THR A 261 5.53 23.16 -10.92
N TYR A 262 6.51 23.97 -10.51
CA TYR A 262 7.04 25.04 -11.37
C TYR A 262 7.83 24.52 -12.59
N ILE A 263 8.15 23.22 -12.60
CA ILE A 263 8.88 22.56 -13.71
C ILE A 263 7.93 21.69 -14.53
N GLU A 264 7.02 20.98 -13.87
CA GLU A 264 6.22 19.94 -14.50
C GLU A 264 4.74 20.07 -14.12
N GLN A 265 3.89 20.06 -15.15
CA GLN A 265 2.45 20.24 -15.06
C GLN A 265 1.69 18.97 -15.46
N GLN A 266 2.40 17.89 -15.75
CA GLN A 266 1.81 16.64 -16.23
C GLN A 266 2.09 15.47 -15.28
N TRP A 267 1.21 14.48 -15.33
CA TRP A 267 1.42 13.14 -14.77
C TRP A 267 1.31 12.10 -15.88
N LYS A 268 1.89 10.92 -15.65
CA LYS A 268 1.96 9.84 -16.64
C LYS A 268 1.44 8.54 -16.07
N LEU A 269 0.71 7.78 -16.88
CA LEU A 269 0.24 6.43 -16.56
C LEU A 269 0.82 5.44 -17.58
N GLU A 270 1.52 4.41 -17.12
CA GLU A 270 1.99 3.32 -17.99
C GLU A 270 1.25 2.01 -17.70
N VAL A 271 0.91 1.30 -18.76
CA VAL A 271 0.26 -0.02 -18.70
C VAL A 271 1.32 -1.11 -18.71
N ILE A 272 1.36 -1.89 -17.63
CA ILE A 272 2.34 -2.96 -17.44
C ILE A 272 1.68 -4.32 -17.72
N GLU A 273 2.29 -5.07 -18.63
CA GLU A 273 1.85 -6.41 -18.99
C GLU A 273 3.00 -7.43 -18.88
N GLY A 274 2.65 -8.71 -19.06
CA GLY A 274 3.57 -9.84 -18.92
C GLY A 274 3.50 -10.49 -17.54
N ASN A 275 4.10 -11.67 -17.42
CA ASN A 275 4.19 -12.39 -16.14
C ASN A 275 5.19 -11.71 -15.19
N ALA A 276 5.20 -12.12 -13.92
CA ALA A 276 6.07 -11.54 -12.89
C ALA A 276 7.59 -11.53 -13.18
N PHE A 277 8.04 -12.31 -14.16
CA PHE A 277 9.45 -12.45 -14.54
C PHE A 277 9.79 -11.81 -15.90
N SER A 278 8.78 -11.29 -16.61
CA SER A 278 8.94 -10.68 -17.94
C SER A 278 7.93 -9.54 -18.11
N LEU A 279 8.04 -8.55 -17.21
CA LEU A 279 7.18 -7.37 -17.26
C LEU A 279 7.67 -6.37 -18.32
N ARG A 280 6.73 -5.72 -18.99
CA ARG A 280 7.01 -4.63 -19.94
C ARG A 280 5.92 -3.58 -19.90
N ALA A 281 6.31 -2.32 -20.10
CA ALA A 281 5.35 -1.28 -20.45
C ALA A 281 4.87 -1.50 -21.89
N THR A 282 3.57 -1.47 -22.11
CA THR A 282 2.93 -1.68 -23.42
C THR A 282 2.33 -0.41 -23.98
N ASP A 283 1.84 0.46 -23.09
CA ASP A 283 1.23 1.73 -23.45
C ASP A 283 1.54 2.78 -22.39
N SER A 284 1.42 4.05 -22.78
CA SER A 284 1.63 5.18 -21.89
C SER A 284 0.69 6.33 -22.23
N PHE A 285 0.18 7.00 -21.21
CA PHE A 285 -0.72 8.14 -21.32
C PHE A 285 -0.17 9.30 -20.49
N ILE A 286 -0.20 10.51 -21.03
CA ILE A 286 0.22 11.73 -20.34
C ILE A 286 -1.00 12.63 -20.21
N PHE A 287 -1.18 13.19 -19.02
CA PHE A 287 -2.32 14.03 -18.68
C PHE A 287 -1.85 15.25 -17.90
N GLU A 288 -2.63 16.32 -17.96
CA GLU A 288 -2.44 17.49 -17.10
C GLU A 288 -2.70 17.13 -15.64
N LEU A 289 -1.91 17.74 -14.73
CA LEU A 289 -2.11 17.64 -13.30
C LEU A 289 -3.41 18.31 -12.86
N PRO A 290 -3.97 17.91 -11.71
CA PRO A 290 -4.94 18.70 -10.99
C PRO A 290 -4.46 20.15 -10.82
N ALA A 291 -5.26 21.12 -11.27
CA ALA A 291 -4.89 22.53 -11.16
C ALA A 291 -4.80 23.00 -9.69
N ASP A 292 -5.54 22.36 -8.80
CA ASP A 292 -5.57 22.61 -7.36
C ASP A 292 -5.95 21.34 -6.58
N LYS A 293 -6.14 21.49 -5.25
CA LYS A 293 -6.53 20.40 -4.34
C LYS A 293 -8.04 20.23 -4.18
N SER A 294 -8.83 20.56 -5.20
CA SER A 294 -10.28 20.40 -5.15
C SER A 294 -10.74 19.01 -5.57
N ASP A 295 -11.85 18.56 -4.99
CA ASP A 295 -12.57 17.35 -5.38
C ASP A 295 -12.86 17.29 -6.89
N ASN A 296 -13.15 18.44 -7.51
CA ASN A 296 -13.48 18.50 -8.94
C ASN A 296 -12.27 18.17 -9.82
N GLU A 297 -11.09 18.68 -9.50
CA GLU A 297 -9.88 18.35 -10.24
C GLU A 297 -9.48 16.88 -10.03
N TYR A 298 -9.61 16.36 -8.82
CA TYR A 298 -9.31 14.95 -8.54
C TYR A 298 -10.29 13.98 -9.22
N LYS A 299 -11.57 14.35 -9.37
CA LYS A 299 -12.53 13.56 -10.16
C LYS A 299 -12.12 13.40 -11.61
N LYS A 300 -11.54 14.44 -12.24
CA LYS A 300 -11.02 14.33 -13.61
C LYS A 300 -9.93 13.26 -13.72
N VAL A 301 -9.07 13.14 -12.71
CA VAL A 301 -8.04 12.08 -12.66
C VAL A 301 -8.70 10.71 -12.60
N ILE A 302 -9.70 10.52 -11.73
CA ILE A 302 -10.46 9.26 -11.63
C ILE A 302 -11.13 8.92 -12.96
N GLU A 303 -11.74 9.89 -13.64
CA GLU A 303 -12.34 9.70 -14.96
C GLU A 303 -11.32 9.25 -16.01
N LYS A 304 -10.13 9.86 -16.05
CA LYS A 304 -9.05 9.45 -16.97
C LYS A 304 -8.58 8.03 -16.71
N ILE A 305 -8.36 7.66 -15.45
CA ILE A 305 -7.96 6.28 -15.09
C ILE A 305 -9.08 5.30 -15.47
N SER A 306 -10.34 5.65 -15.18
CA SER A 306 -11.50 4.81 -15.50
C SER A 306 -11.65 4.59 -17.01
N GLN A 307 -11.40 5.62 -17.84
CA GLN A 307 -11.38 5.50 -19.30
C GLN A 307 -10.30 4.52 -19.79
N VAL A 308 -9.11 4.57 -19.20
CA VAL A 308 -8.02 3.63 -19.54
C VAL A 308 -8.37 2.20 -19.11
N ILE A 309 -8.98 2.02 -17.93
CA ILE A 309 -9.47 0.72 -17.46
C ILE A 309 -10.52 0.15 -18.42
N ALA A 310 -11.53 0.95 -18.77
CA ALA A 310 -12.62 0.52 -19.67
C ALA A 310 -12.11 0.14 -21.07
N ALA A 311 -11.11 0.85 -21.60
CA ALA A 311 -10.50 0.51 -22.89
C ALA A 311 -9.67 -0.79 -22.88
N ARG A 312 -9.41 -1.38 -21.70
CA ARG A 312 -8.49 -2.51 -21.50
C ARG A 312 -9.12 -3.71 -20.77
N SER A 313 -10.37 -3.58 -20.35
CA SER A 313 -11.15 -4.64 -19.71
C SER A 313 -11.81 -5.50 -20.78
#